data_AF-A0A6A6CN00-F1
#
_entry.id   AF-A0A6A6CN00-F1
#
_cell.length_a   1.000
_cell.length_b   1.000
_cell.length_c   1.000
_cell.angle_alpha   90.00
_cell.angle_beta   90.00
_cell.angle_gamma   90.00
#
_symmetry.space_group_name_H-M   'P 1'
#
loop_
_entity.id
_entity.type
_entity.pdbx_description
1 polymer ?
#
loop_
_entity_poly.entity_id
_entity_poly.type
_entity_poly.pdbx_seq_one_letter_code
_entity_poly.pdbx_strand_id
1 'polypeptide(L)'
;MSTQSTATTRYLEADGIRFAYRLIGNSTINGTDSPPPLLMLNHIRSTIDLGGPVGTSIKDFSRNLISFLQALLLILNTPIVDVLGFSLGGYVAQQLVLDAPDLVHRLVLSGTGPSLGPNLQRPMAEIQSDVFEDPAVVANAVAAFFPAIVSDYGYAWINRSLSSRAGIAGTNGEPPIAPFTGGVALQNLTEAYLSWDSDPAPYSLLQTIQKDVLVTVGQNDLVIPTNNGIVLGHQLPRANLVQYPTSGHGHLFQYAGIAAKQISGFLNGDTWPISPFSAEFVDSIIQAYGGLDRYSKLSNVELKFDFTGATLGLKGRHTHLTPIASVSTTEQKVSYRGLGGPADEVWVFTPTKVNKQRPDGSIIGSRENPRQAFADHKMETPWDDFHFLYFSGYALWQYINFPYLLARGDITTKEIASHQEQGETWRVLKVTFPDPSAFASHSTVQKYYFNDKLELVRHDYAPDVLAGAPAAHYTVDNVVVDGMKFSTSRRVVALGPDGTPMYNGPIPTLINLAFRKIALKGSAAVEGPENVWSLTDAPSPRE
;
A
#
# COMPACT_ATOMS: atom_id res chain seq x y z
N MET A 1 -6.71 2.19 29.67
CA MET A 1 -6.40 1.14 28.68
C MET A 1 -4.93 0.78 28.83
N SER A 2 -4.57 -0.48 29.02
CA SER A 2 -3.15 -0.89 29.13
C SER A 2 -2.49 -0.88 27.75
N THR A 3 -1.22 -0.50 27.69
CA THR A 3 -0.36 -0.52 26.51
C THR A 3 0.68 -1.64 26.64
N GLN A 4 1.44 -1.93 25.57
CA GLN A 4 2.55 -2.88 25.64
C GLN A 4 3.57 -2.56 26.76
N SER A 5 3.80 -1.27 27.02
CA SER A 5 4.73 -0.78 28.04
C SER A 5 4.15 -0.76 29.47
N THR A 6 2.82 -0.84 29.64
CA THR A 6 2.15 -0.70 30.94
C THR A 6 1.35 -1.93 31.38
N ALA A 7 1.06 -2.86 30.47
CA ALA A 7 0.38 -4.10 30.80
C ALA A 7 1.24 -4.97 31.73
N THR A 8 0.70 -5.38 32.86
CA THR A 8 1.41 -6.25 33.82
C THR A 8 1.34 -7.71 33.40
N THR A 9 2.42 -8.45 33.62
CA THR A 9 2.46 -9.89 33.42
C THR A 9 1.55 -10.59 34.44
N ARG A 10 0.65 -11.44 33.94
CA ARG A 10 -0.27 -12.27 34.71
C ARG A 10 0.09 -13.73 34.53
N TYR A 11 -0.41 -14.59 35.40
CA TYR A 11 -0.18 -16.02 35.33
C TYR A 11 -1.50 -16.78 35.39
N LEU A 12 -1.56 -17.91 34.69
CA LEU A 12 -2.67 -18.84 34.63
C LEU A 12 -2.11 -20.26 34.67
N GLU A 13 -2.67 -21.12 35.51
CA GLU A 13 -2.31 -22.54 35.55
C GLU A 13 -3.37 -23.37 34.82
N ALA A 14 -2.94 -24.19 33.87
CA ALA A 14 -3.79 -25.16 33.17
C ALA A 14 -2.95 -26.39 32.81
N ASP A 15 -3.50 -27.59 33.01
CA ASP A 15 -2.83 -28.89 32.77
C ASP A 15 -1.41 -28.99 33.35
N GLY A 16 -1.21 -28.44 34.55
CA GLY A 16 0.08 -28.47 35.25
C GLY A 16 1.15 -27.53 34.65
N ILE A 17 0.78 -26.69 33.67
CA ILE A 17 1.64 -25.67 33.07
C ILE A 17 1.22 -24.30 33.57
N ARG A 18 2.21 -23.48 33.95
CA ARG A 18 1.99 -22.09 34.39
C ARG A 18 2.26 -21.12 33.25
N PHE A 19 1.21 -20.75 32.53
CA PHE A 19 1.27 -19.77 31.45
C PHE A 19 1.38 -18.36 32.02
N ALA A 20 2.38 -17.58 31.63
CA ALA A 20 2.26 -16.13 31.79
C ALA A 20 1.47 -15.56 30.61
N TYR A 21 0.92 -14.36 30.74
CA TYR A 21 0.23 -13.65 29.67
C TYR A 21 0.07 -12.17 30.03
N ARG A 22 -0.22 -11.34 29.03
CA ARG A 22 -0.52 -9.91 29.22
C ARG A 22 -1.81 -9.56 28.50
N LEU A 23 -2.65 -8.77 29.17
CA LEU A 23 -3.84 -8.17 28.55
C LEU A 23 -3.53 -6.72 28.21
N ILE A 24 -3.57 -6.41 26.93
CA ILE A 24 -3.36 -5.07 26.37
C ILE A 24 -4.72 -4.58 25.88
N GLY A 25 -5.01 -3.30 26.08
CA GLY A 25 -6.31 -2.75 25.72
C GLY A 25 -7.22 -2.55 26.94
N ASN A 26 -8.53 -2.57 26.68
CA ASN A 26 -9.51 -2.43 27.75
C ASN A 26 -9.72 -3.81 28.38
N SER A 27 -9.31 -3.98 29.64
CA SER A 27 -9.33 -5.28 30.33
C SER A 27 -10.72 -5.70 30.84
N THR A 28 -11.75 -4.93 30.54
CA THR A 28 -13.16 -5.24 30.86
C THR A 28 -13.86 -5.69 29.59
N ILE A 29 -13.65 -6.95 29.21
CA ILE A 29 -14.50 -7.61 28.21
C ILE A 29 -15.75 -8.05 28.97
N ASN A 30 -16.84 -7.30 28.85
CA ASN A 30 -18.10 -7.61 29.52
C ASN A 30 -19.13 -8.06 28.49
N GLY A 31 -19.35 -9.38 28.44
CA GLY A 31 -20.48 -9.99 27.75
C GLY A 31 -20.23 -10.37 26.29
N THR A 32 -21.19 -11.10 25.73
CA THR A 32 -21.18 -11.66 24.36
C THR A 32 -21.23 -10.62 23.24
N ASP A 33 -21.47 -9.35 23.59
CA ASP A 33 -21.59 -8.23 22.63
C ASP A 33 -20.25 -7.51 22.38
N SER A 34 -19.18 -7.88 23.10
CA SER A 34 -17.83 -7.36 22.86
C SER A 34 -17.12 -8.19 21.77
N PRO A 35 -16.30 -7.56 20.90
CA PRO A 35 -15.51 -8.32 19.93
C PRO A 35 -14.59 -9.32 20.63
N PRO A 36 -14.33 -10.50 20.03
CA PRO A 36 -13.43 -11.48 20.62
C PRO A 36 -12.04 -10.88 20.90
N PRO A 37 -11.36 -11.31 21.97
CA PRO A 37 -9.98 -10.92 22.19
C PRO A 37 -9.08 -11.43 21.06
N LEU A 38 -8.06 -10.67 20.71
CA LEU A 38 -7.04 -11.09 19.75
C LEU A 38 -5.87 -11.75 20.47
N LEU A 39 -5.67 -13.04 20.24
CA LEU A 39 -4.47 -13.77 20.63
C LEU A 39 -3.33 -13.50 19.63
N MET A 40 -2.25 -12.92 20.14
CA MET A 40 -1.06 -12.59 19.34
C MET A 40 0.01 -13.68 19.49
N LEU A 41 0.16 -14.54 18.48
CA LEU A 41 1.22 -15.56 18.36
C LEU A 41 2.39 -15.03 17.51
N ASN A 42 2.86 -13.82 17.82
CA ASN A 42 4.00 -13.17 17.17
C ASN A 42 5.29 -13.24 17.99
N HIS A 43 5.19 -13.69 19.25
CA HIS A 43 6.30 -13.91 20.15
C HIS A 43 6.39 -15.41 20.35
N ILE A 44 7.30 -16.06 19.63
CA ILE A 44 7.46 -17.52 19.72
C ILE A 44 8.05 -17.86 21.09
N ARG A 45 7.15 -18.00 22.06
CA ARG A 45 7.27 -18.79 23.28
C ARG A 45 5.97 -19.58 23.37
N SER A 46 6.07 -20.89 23.54
CA SER A 46 4.92 -21.73 23.92
C SER A 46 4.35 -21.38 25.31
N THR A 47 4.89 -20.37 25.99
CA THR A 47 4.29 -19.75 27.16
C THR A 47 4.57 -18.26 27.04
N ILE A 48 3.53 -17.46 26.88
CA ILE A 48 3.66 -16.01 26.90
C ILE A 48 4.41 -15.69 28.22
N ASP A 49 5.55 -15.00 28.09
CA ASP A 49 6.55 -14.61 29.10
C ASP A 49 6.90 -15.55 30.28
N LEU A 50 7.89 -16.44 30.07
CA LEU A 50 8.60 -17.23 31.10
C LEU A 50 7.71 -18.13 31.99
N GLY A 51 7.35 -19.32 31.50
CA GLY A 51 6.62 -20.27 32.36
C GLY A 51 6.45 -21.71 31.87
N GLY A 52 7.38 -22.30 31.10
CA GLY A 52 7.28 -23.73 30.78
C GLY A 52 8.32 -24.22 29.76
N PRO A 53 8.53 -25.54 29.62
CA PRO A 53 9.42 -26.11 28.62
C PRO A 53 8.91 -25.82 27.20
N VAL A 54 9.81 -25.54 26.27
CA VAL A 54 9.48 -25.41 24.85
C VAL A 54 9.24 -26.81 24.31
N GLY A 55 8.02 -27.11 23.87
CA GLY A 55 7.70 -28.36 23.16
C GLY A 55 8.48 -28.50 21.84
N THR A 56 8.61 -29.74 21.35
CA THR A 56 9.38 -30.09 20.15
C THR A 56 8.51 -30.27 18.91
N SER A 57 7.20 -29.95 18.97
CA SER A 57 6.29 -30.05 17.84
C SER A 57 5.22 -28.95 17.86
N ILE A 58 4.73 -28.57 16.67
CA ILE A 58 3.59 -27.64 16.53
C ILE A 58 2.31 -28.20 17.17
N LYS A 59 2.13 -29.52 17.16
CA LYS A 59 1.00 -30.19 17.83
C LYS A 59 1.04 -30.02 19.34
N ASP A 60 2.21 -30.09 19.96
CA ASP A 60 2.34 -29.86 21.40
C ASP A 60 2.10 -28.39 21.76
N PHE A 61 2.53 -27.45 20.91
CA PHE A 61 2.17 -26.03 21.07
C PHE A 61 0.66 -25.81 20.99
N SER A 62 -0.02 -26.44 20.02
CA SER A 62 -1.48 -26.38 19.89
C SER A 62 -2.18 -26.92 21.14
N ARG A 63 -1.80 -28.11 21.65
CA ARG A 63 -2.38 -28.69 22.87
C ARG A 63 -2.23 -27.76 24.08
N ASN A 64 -1.03 -27.25 24.34
CA ASN A 64 -0.79 -26.33 25.45
C ASN A 64 -1.62 -25.05 25.30
N LEU A 65 -1.76 -24.55 24.07
CA LEU A 65 -2.54 -23.36 23.78
C LEU A 65 -4.04 -23.58 23.98
N ILE A 66 -4.56 -24.77 23.64
CA ILE A 66 -5.95 -25.15 23.91
C ILE A 66 -6.22 -25.12 25.41
N SER A 67 -5.38 -25.75 26.23
CA SER A 67 -5.52 -25.75 27.70
C SER A 67 -5.48 -24.34 28.28
N PHE A 68 -4.56 -23.50 27.78
CA PHE A 68 -4.49 -22.09 28.16
C PHE A 68 -5.76 -21.31 27.78
N LEU A 69 -6.24 -21.46 26.54
CA LEU A 69 -7.43 -20.74 26.05
C LEU A 69 -8.69 -21.19 26.79
N GLN A 70 -8.86 -22.48 27.05
CA GLN A 70 -10.00 -22.99 27.82
C GLN A 70 -10.07 -22.34 29.22
N ALA A 71 -8.94 -22.15 29.89
CA ALA A 71 -8.89 -21.48 31.18
C ALA A 71 -9.05 -19.95 31.06
N LEU A 72 -8.40 -19.30 30.08
CA LEU A 72 -8.42 -17.85 29.92
C LEU A 72 -9.79 -17.34 29.46
N LEU A 73 -10.42 -18.02 28.52
CA LEU A 73 -11.69 -17.58 27.92
C LEU A 73 -12.85 -17.63 28.92
N LEU A 74 -12.79 -18.53 29.91
CA LEU A 74 -13.68 -18.51 31.09
C LEU A 74 -13.51 -17.23 31.92
N ILE A 75 -12.27 -16.77 32.13
CA ILE A 75 -11.96 -15.54 32.87
C ILE A 75 -12.42 -14.30 32.08
N LEU A 76 -12.29 -14.35 30.76
CA LEU A 76 -12.69 -13.26 29.86
C LEU A 76 -14.19 -13.30 29.50
N ASN A 77 -14.92 -14.29 29.97
CA ASN A 77 -16.35 -14.49 29.71
C ASN A 77 -16.72 -14.44 28.21
N THR A 78 -15.93 -15.12 27.37
CA THR A 78 -16.16 -15.28 25.93
C THR A 78 -15.89 -16.73 25.55
N PRO A 79 -16.62 -17.34 24.59
CA PRO A 79 -16.34 -18.71 24.16
C PRO A 79 -15.24 -18.79 23.08
N ILE A 80 -14.87 -17.66 22.48
CA ILE A 80 -14.05 -17.62 21.25
C ILE A 80 -12.94 -16.57 21.33
N VAL A 81 -11.92 -16.78 20.50
CA VAL A 81 -10.76 -15.89 20.32
C VAL A 81 -10.49 -15.68 18.83
N ASP A 82 -10.03 -14.48 18.46
CA ASP A 82 -9.40 -14.24 17.16
C ASP A 82 -7.90 -14.50 17.29
N VAL A 83 -7.26 -15.05 16.26
CA VAL A 83 -5.85 -15.49 16.35
C VAL A 83 -5.02 -14.82 15.27
N LEU A 84 -3.94 -14.14 15.64
CA LEU A 84 -2.88 -13.71 14.73
C LEU A 84 -1.64 -14.57 14.93
N GLY A 85 -1.31 -15.38 13.94
CA GLY A 85 -0.08 -16.14 13.86
C GLY A 85 0.94 -15.49 12.92
N PHE A 86 2.13 -15.17 13.43
CA PHE A 86 3.22 -14.67 12.62
C PHE A 86 4.36 -15.69 12.56
N SER A 87 4.91 -15.94 11.37
CA SER A 87 6.00 -16.90 11.17
C SER A 87 5.63 -18.30 11.72
N LEU A 88 6.44 -18.88 12.61
CA LEU A 88 6.13 -20.16 13.28
C LEU A 88 4.80 -20.13 14.05
N GLY A 89 4.41 -18.97 14.59
CA GLY A 89 3.10 -18.83 15.24
C GLY A 89 1.93 -18.99 14.26
N GLY A 90 2.16 -18.78 12.97
CA GLY A 90 1.22 -19.12 11.90
C GLY A 90 1.01 -20.62 11.73
N TYR A 91 2.04 -21.45 11.94
CA TYR A 91 1.90 -22.91 11.96
C TYR A 91 1.09 -23.36 13.18
N VAL A 92 1.37 -22.78 14.35
CA VAL A 92 0.61 -23.06 15.58
C VAL A 92 -0.85 -22.64 15.43
N ALA A 93 -1.14 -21.49 14.84
CA ALA A 93 -2.51 -21.04 14.58
C ALA A 93 -3.27 -21.98 13.66
N GLN A 94 -2.62 -22.51 12.61
CA GLN A 94 -3.20 -23.51 11.72
C GLN A 94 -3.51 -24.81 12.47
N GLN A 95 -2.57 -25.30 13.28
CA GLN A 95 -2.80 -26.52 14.06
C GLN A 95 -3.89 -26.32 15.13
N LEU A 96 -3.93 -25.15 15.78
CA LEU A 96 -4.96 -24.80 16.77
C LEU A 96 -6.37 -24.86 16.17
N VAL A 97 -6.60 -24.25 15.00
CA VAL A 97 -7.93 -24.27 14.39
C VAL A 97 -8.32 -25.65 13.88
N LEU A 98 -7.35 -26.49 13.50
CA LEU A 98 -7.60 -27.89 13.14
C LEU A 98 -7.97 -28.73 14.38
N ASP A 99 -7.30 -28.52 15.50
CA ASP A 99 -7.50 -29.30 16.74
C ASP A 99 -8.72 -28.84 17.55
N ALA A 100 -9.01 -27.54 17.56
CA ALA A 100 -10.07 -26.92 18.35
C ALA A 100 -10.78 -25.79 17.57
N PRO A 101 -11.48 -26.12 16.47
CA PRO A 101 -12.12 -25.12 15.61
C PRO A 101 -13.16 -24.27 16.35
N ASP A 102 -13.78 -24.78 17.41
CA ASP A 102 -14.83 -24.07 18.16
C ASP A 102 -14.28 -22.93 19.02
N LEU A 103 -12.99 -22.94 19.35
CA LEU A 103 -12.35 -21.85 20.11
C LEU A 103 -11.98 -20.66 19.21
N VAL A 104 -11.83 -20.87 17.91
CA VAL A 104 -11.29 -19.88 16.97
C VAL A 104 -12.41 -19.23 16.18
N HIS A 105 -12.48 -17.89 16.21
CA HIS A 105 -13.41 -17.12 15.42
C HIS A 105 -12.82 -16.73 14.06
N ARG A 106 -11.78 -15.89 14.02
CA ARG A 106 -11.04 -15.53 12.79
C ARG A 106 -9.54 -15.73 12.93
N LEU A 107 -8.87 -15.88 11.79
CA LEU A 107 -7.43 -16.12 11.69
C LEU A 107 -6.74 -15.04 10.87
N VAL A 108 -5.60 -14.56 11.36
CA VAL A 108 -4.62 -13.79 10.60
C VAL A 108 -3.34 -14.61 10.54
N LEU A 109 -2.95 -15.05 9.35
CA LEU A 109 -1.75 -15.86 9.10
C LEU A 109 -0.74 -15.01 8.34
N SER A 110 0.35 -14.61 9.00
CA SER A 110 1.27 -13.61 8.47
C SER A 110 2.69 -14.14 8.33
N GLY A 111 3.30 -13.94 7.16
CA GLY A 111 4.69 -14.32 6.90
C GLY A 111 4.90 -15.79 7.23
N THR A 112 3.98 -16.65 6.78
CA THR A 112 3.91 -18.07 7.14
C THR A 112 3.48 -18.87 5.91
N GLY A 113 3.54 -20.20 6.01
CA GLY A 113 3.15 -21.15 4.98
C GLY A 113 2.36 -22.33 5.55
N PRO A 114 1.94 -23.29 4.72
CA PRO A 114 1.35 -24.52 5.21
C PRO A 114 2.43 -25.53 5.63
N SER A 115 2.02 -26.70 6.14
CA SER A 115 2.93 -27.85 6.31
C SER A 115 3.29 -28.47 4.95
N LEU A 116 4.03 -29.59 4.92
CA LEU A 116 4.49 -30.23 3.69
C LEU A 116 3.37 -30.42 2.64
N GLY A 117 3.57 -29.88 1.45
CA GLY A 117 2.61 -29.97 0.35
C GLY A 117 3.21 -29.57 -1.00
N PRO A 118 2.42 -29.67 -2.09
CA PRO A 118 2.88 -29.32 -3.43
C PRO A 118 3.17 -27.82 -3.57
N ASN A 119 4.08 -27.51 -4.49
CA ASN A 119 4.45 -26.14 -4.90
C ASN A 119 5.03 -25.27 -3.78
N LEU A 120 5.52 -25.86 -2.70
CA LEU A 120 6.24 -25.13 -1.65
C LEU A 120 7.70 -24.90 -2.05
N GLN A 121 8.23 -23.76 -1.65
CA GLN A 121 9.62 -23.38 -1.78
C GLN A 121 10.31 -23.53 -0.42
N ARG A 122 11.53 -24.05 -0.44
CA ARG A 122 12.36 -24.11 0.76
C ARG A 122 13.22 -22.85 0.85
N PRO A 123 13.42 -22.27 2.05
CA PRO A 123 14.36 -21.18 2.22
C PRO A 123 15.78 -21.67 1.88
N MET A 124 16.61 -20.77 1.34
CA MET A 124 18.03 -21.04 1.05
C MET A 124 18.76 -21.44 2.35
N ALA A 125 19.76 -22.33 2.24
CA ALA A 125 20.48 -22.85 3.41
C ALA A 125 21.18 -21.74 4.20
N GLU A 126 21.67 -20.72 3.51
CA GLU A 126 22.29 -19.52 4.11
C GLU A 126 21.29 -18.72 4.94
N ILE A 127 20.05 -18.55 4.45
CA ILE A 127 18.98 -17.86 5.18
C ILE A 127 18.51 -18.67 6.38
N GLN A 128 18.47 -20.01 6.27
CA GLN A 128 18.23 -20.88 7.42
C GLN A 128 19.34 -20.66 8.47
N SER A 129 20.61 -20.69 8.05
CA SER A 129 21.76 -20.44 8.94
C SER A 129 21.66 -19.07 9.61
N ASP A 130 21.36 -18.00 8.88
CA ASP A 130 21.26 -16.64 9.42
C ASP A 130 20.10 -16.44 10.42
N VAL A 131 19.03 -17.22 10.28
CA VAL A 131 17.88 -17.22 11.21
C VAL A 131 18.16 -18.06 12.47
N PHE A 132 18.99 -19.11 12.34
CA PHE A 132 19.28 -20.07 13.41
C PHE A 132 20.65 -19.86 14.10
N GLU A 133 21.55 -19.04 13.55
CA GLU A 133 22.81 -18.61 14.18
C GLU A 133 22.63 -17.28 14.94
N ASP A 134 23.34 -17.16 16.06
CA ASP A 134 23.09 -16.24 17.18
C ASP A 134 22.46 -14.86 16.83
N PRO A 135 21.15 -14.68 17.11
CA PRO A 135 20.43 -13.42 16.93
C PRO A 135 20.90 -12.27 17.82
N ALA A 136 21.92 -12.49 18.68
CA ALA A 136 22.65 -11.41 19.33
C ALA A 136 23.29 -10.44 18.32
N VAL A 137 23.45 -10.81 17.05
CA VAL A 137 23.80 -9.88 15.97
C VAL A 137 22.51 -9.30 15.38
N VAL A 138 22.04 -8.20 15.99
CA VAL A 138 20.89 -7.37 15.52
C VAL A 138 20.87 -7.16 14.00
N ALA A 139 22.05 -7.03 13.36
CA ALA A 139 22.16 -6.85 11.92
C ALA A 139 21.68 -8.07 11.11
N ASN A 140 21.94 -9.30 11.56
CA ASN A 140 21.53 -10.52 10.84
C ASN A 140 20.01 -10.71 10.89
N ALA A 141 19.40 -10.48 12.06
CA ALA A 141 17.95 -10.50 12.20
C ALA A 141 17.26 -9.45 11.30
N VAL A 142 17.85 -8.25 11.20
CA VAL A 142 17.36 -7.21 10.28
C VAL A 142 17.52 -7.63 8.83
N ALA A 143 18.67 -8.18 8.44
CA ALA A 143 18.93 -8.61 7.07
C ALA A 143 18.02 -9.76 6.61
N ALA A 144 17.71 -10.72 7.50
CA ALA A 144 16.80 -11.81 7.20
C ALA A 144 15.34 -11.34 7.06
N PHE A 145 14.91 -10.38 7.88
CA PHE A 145 13.50 -9.95 7.92
C PHE A 145 13.18 -8.82 6.93
N PHE A 146 14.16 -7.99 6.57
CA PHE A 146 13.95 -6.77 5.79
C PHE A 146 14.88 -6.73 4.58
N PRO A 147 14.37 -6.38 3.39
CA PRO A 147 15.23 -6.09 2.24
C PRO A 147 16.25 -5.00 2.58
N ALA A 148 17.47 -5.11 2.06
CA ALA A 148 18.58 -4.21 2.39
C ALA A 148 18.22 -2.70 2.21
N ILE A 149 17.43 -2.39 1.18
CA ILE A 149 16.96 -1.03 0.85
C ILE A 149 16.05 -0.40 1.92
N VAL A 150 15.49 -1.20 2.82
CA VAL A 150 14.61 -0.77 3.92
C VAL A 150 15.14 -1.22 5.30
N SER A 151 16.43 -1.53 5.41
CA SER A 151 17.05 -2.00 6.66
C SER A 151 16.87 -1.04 7.85
N ASP A 152 16.77 0.27 7.61
CA ASP A 152 16.45 1.27 8.65
C ASP A 152 15.12 1.00 9.37
N TYR A 153 14.10 0.49 8.66
CA TYR A 153 12.84 0.08 9.27
C TYR A 153 13.02 -1.12 10.19
N GLY A 154 13.91 -2.05 9.82
CA GLY A 154 14.27 -3.20 10.64
C GLY A 154 15.00 -2.78 11.92
N TYR A 155 15.99 -1.89 11.82
CA TYR A 155 16.65 -1.33 13.00
C TYR A 155 15.69 -0.55 13.90
N ALA A 156 14.77 0.23 13.32
CA ALA A 156 13.74 0.92 14.09
C ALA A 156 12.80 -0.08 14.81
N TRP A 157 12.41 -1.16 14.15
CA TRP A 157 11.58 -2.22 14.73
C TRP A 157 12.27 -2.92 15.90
N ILE A 158 13.51 -3.39 15.72
CA ILE A 158 14.21 -4.14 16.77
C ILE A 158 14.54 -3.24 17.96
N ASN A 159 14.92 -1.98 17.72
CA ASN A 159 15.13 -1.00 18.78
C ASN A 159 13.85 -0.75 19.59
N ARG A 160 12.68 -0.59 18.94
CA ARG A 160 11.40 -0.49 19.65
C ARG A 160 11.09 -1.74 20.46
N SER A 161 11.33 -2.92 19.88
CA SER A 161 11.05 -4.20 20.52
C SER A 161 11.87 -4.38 21.81
N LEU A 162 13.18 -4.11 21.73
CA LEU A 162 14.11 -4.24 22.86
C LEU A 162 13.93 -3.12 23.91
N SER A 163 13.65 -1.88 23.50
CA SER A 163 13.54 -0.75 24.42
C SER A 163 12.18 -0.64 25.12
N SER A 164 11.10 -1.16 24.51
CA SER A 164 9.71 -0.94 24.99
C SER A 164 9.45 -1.31 26.44
N ARG A 165 10.25 -2.23 27.02
CA ARG A 165 10.13 -2.69 28.41
C ARG A 165 11.44 -2.73 29.17
N ALA A 166 12.51 -2.14 28.63
CA ALA A 166 13.84 -2.18 29.27
C ALA A 166 13.83 -1.61 30.70
N GLY A 167 12.99 -0.61 30.97
CA GLY A 167 12.89 0.01 32.29
C GLY A 167 12.10 -0.77 33.35
N ILE A 168 11.40 -1.85 32.97
CA ILE A 168 10.57 -2.64 33.90
C ILE A 168 10.89 -4.14 33.92
N ALA A 169 11.56 -4.67 32.90
CA ALA A 169 11.93 -6.07 32.85
C ALA A 169 12.80 -6.48 34.06
N GLY A 170 12.45 -7.60 34.70
CA GLY A 170 13.14 -8.11 35.90
C GLY A 170 12.86 -7.34 37.19
N THR A 171 11.94 -6.37 37.18
CA THR A 171 11.58 -5.56 38.36
C THR A 171 10.10 -5.74 38.73
N ASN A 172 9.73 -5.53 40.00
CA ASN A 172 8.32 -5.51 40.45
C ASN A 172 7.48 -6.74 40.03
N GLY A 173 8.10 -7.93 39.99
CA GLY A 173 7.42 -9.18 39.59
C GLY A 173 7.32 -9.40 38.08
N GLU A 174 7.85 -8.50 37.26
CA GLU A 174 7.96 -8.70 35.81
C GLU A 174 9.15 -9.63 35.47
N PRO A 175 8.98 -10.54 34.50
CA PRO A 175 10.05 -11.42 34.06
C PRO A 175 11.22 -10.64 33.44
N PRO A 176 12.47 -11.12 33.56
CA PRO A 176 13.58 -10.58 32.79
C PRO A 176 13.36 -10.76 31.28
N ILE A 177 14.07 -9.95 30.48
CA ILE A 177 14.13 -10.16 29.03
C ILE A 177 14.75 -11.53 28.78
N ALA A 178 14.01 -12.40 28.08
CA ALA A 178 14.49 -13.73 27.75
C ALA A 178 14.98 -13.76 26.30
N PRO A 179 16.19 -14.27 26.04
CA PRO A 179 16.60 -14.61 24.68
C PRO A 179 15.77 -15.83 24.23
N PHE A 180 15.07 -15.71 23.11
CA PHE A 180 14.29 -16.81 22.52
C PHE A 180 15.10 -17.60 21.48
N THR A 181 16.38 -17.28 21.35
CA THR A 181 17.23 -17.66 20.22
C THR A 181 18.53 -18.34 20.65
N GLY A 182 18.51 -19.01 21.80
CA GLY A 182 19.70 -19.70 22.31
C GLY A 182 19.37 -20.94 23.13
N GLY A 183 20.35 -21.83 23.26
CA GLY A 183 20.27 -23.04 24.07
C GLY A 183 19.20 -24.04 23.62
N VAL A 184 18.69 -24.83 24.57
CA VAL A 184 17.71 -25.91 24.33
C VAL A 184 16.39 -25.37 23.74
N ALA A 185 16.01 -24.13 24.06
CA ALA A 185 14.80 -23.52 23.51
C ALA A 185 14.87 -23.38 21.98
N LEU A 186 16.01 -22.91 21.44
CA LEU A 186 16.20 -22.81 20.00
C LEU A 186 16.19 -24.19 19.34
N GLN A 187 16.84 -25.18 19.95
CA GLN A 187 16.85 -26.56 19.45
C GLN A 187 15.42 -27.12 19.34
N ASN A 188 14.60 -26.93 20.37
CA ASN A 188 13.22 -27.40 20.37
C ASN A 188 12.34 -26.65 19.35
N LEU A 189 12.57 -25.36 19.13
CA LEU A 189 11.89 -24.59 18.08
C LEU A 189 12.27 -25.06 16.68
N THR A 190 13.55 -25.35 16.44
CA THR A 190 14.02 -25.93 15.18
C THR A 190 13.40 -27.30 14.94
N GLU A 191 13.35 -28.16 15.96
CA GLU A 191 12.69 -29.47 15.88
C GLU A 191 11.19 -29.34 15.60
N ALA A 192 10.51 -28.38 16.24
CA ALA A 192 9.10 -28.10 15.99
C ALA A 192 8.84 -27.64 14.54
N TYR A 193 9.71 -26.81 13.99
CA TYR A 193 9.64 -26.42 12.58
C TYR A 193 9.90 -27.60 11.64
N LEU A 194 10.96 -28.38 11.86
CA LEU A 194 11.32 -29.50 11.00
C LEU A 194 10.26 -30.60 11.00
N SER A 195 9.62 -30.85 12.15
CA SER A 195 8.50 -31.78 12.25
C SER A 195 7.26 -31.28 11.48
N TRP A 196 6.99 -29.98 11.49
CA TRP A 196 5.92 -29.39 10.67
C TRP A 196 6.23 -29.42 9.18
N ASP A 197 7.45 -29.05 8.77
CA ASP A 197 7.87 -29.03 7.36
C ASP A 197 7.95 -30.43 6.74
N SER A 198 7.95 -31.49 7.56
CA SER A 198 7.93 -32.88 7.11
C SER A 198 6.57 -33.57 7.25
N ASP A 199 5.59 -32.97 7.93
CA ASP A 199 4.26 -33.56 8.11
C ASP A 199 3.28 -33.13 7.00
N PRO A 200 2.83 -34.05 6.12
CA PRO A 200 1.87 -33.71 5.07
C PRO A 200 0.43 -33.60 5.56
N ALA A 201 0.12 -34.07 6.78
CA ALA A 201 -1.25 -34.16 7.25
C ALA A 201 -1.93 -32.78 7.41
N PRO A 202 -1.31 -31.76 8.07
CA PRO A 202 -1.96 -30.45 8.22
C PRO A 202 -2.32 -29.79 6.89
N TYR A 203 -1.41 -29.83 5.89
CA TYR A 203 -1.67 -29.32 4.53
C TYR A 203 -2.93 -29.94 3.93
N SER A 204 -3.07 -31.27 4.00
CA SER A 204 -4.20 -31.99 3.43
C SER A 204 -5.55 -31.63 4.06
N LEU A 205 -5.54 -31.03 5.26
CA LEU A 205 -6.71 -30.65 6.02
C LEU A 205 -7.06 -29.16 5.91
N LEU A 206 -6.27 -28.33 5.22
CA LEU A 206 -6.52 -26.88 5.15
C LEU A 206 -7.91 -26.52 4.62
N GLN A 207 -8.43 -27.30 3.66
CA GLN A 207 -9.78 -27.12 3.10
C GLN A 207 -10.91 -27.38 4.12
N THR A 208 -10.60 -28.03 5.25
CA THR A 208 -11.57 -28.24 6.34
C THR A 208 -11.70 -27.02 7.25
N ILE A 209 -10.79 -26.04 7.16
CA ILE A 209 -10.80 -24.82 7.96
C ILE A 209 -11.86 -23.85 7.39
N GLN A 210 -13.08 -23.90 7.95
CA GLN A 210 -14.23 -23.09 7.51
C GLN A 210 -14.31 -21.72 8.20
N LYS A 211 -13.18 -21.12 8.54
CA LYS A 211 -13.06 -19.81 9.22
C LYS A 211 -12.68 -18.73 8.23
N ASP A 212 -13.06 -17.48 8.50
CA ASP A 212 -12.50 -16.35 7.74
C ASP A 212 -11.01 -16.21 8.09
N VAL A 213 -10.18 -16.14 7.04
CA VAL A 213 -8.73 -16.04 7.19
C VAL A 213 -8.20 -14.84 6.42
N LEU A 214 -7.29 -14.07 7.03
CA LEU A 214 -6.46 -13.09 6.36
C LEU A 214 -5.03 -13.63 6.30
N VAL A 215 -4.55 -13.94 5.09
CA VAL A 215 -3.17 -14.32 4.83
C VAL A 215 -2.40 -13.08 4.37
N THR A 216 -1.28 -12.77 5.02
CA THR A 216 -0.42 -11.64 4.61
C THR A 216 1.03 -12.09 4.38
N VAL A 217 1.65 -11.57 3.33
CA VAL A 217 3.03 -11.92 2.95
C VAL A 217 3.81 -10.68 2.53
N GLY A 218 5.12 -10.67 2.79
CA GLY A 218 6.04 -9.74 2.12
C GLY A 218 6.29 -10.16 0.68
N GLN A 219 6.61 -9.22 -0.20
CA GLN A 219 6.91 -9.54 -1.61
C GLN A 219 8.14 -10.45 -1.75
N ASN A 220 9.15 -10.25 -0.91
CA ASN A 220 10.46 -10.89 -0.94
C ASN A 220 10.76 -11.55 0.41
N ASP A 221 9.82 -12.32 0.98
CA ASP A 221 10.09 -13.09 2.19
C ASP A 221 11.06 -14.23 1.86
N LEU A 222 12.25 -14.20 2.46
CA LEU A 222 13.28 -15.22 2.28
C LEU A 222 13.30 -16.25 3.42
N VAL A 223 12.70 -15.92 4.57
CA VAL A 223 12.66 -16.78 5.76
C VAL A 223 11.58 -17.84 5.57
N ILE A 224 10.38 -17.41 5.18
CA ILE A 224 9.33 -18.30 4.71
C ILE A 224 8.95 -17.80 3.31
N PRO A 225 9.47 -18.42 2.24
CA PRO A 225 9.31 -17.94 0.87
C PRO A 225 7.89 -17.45 0.57
N THR A 226 7.78 -16.25 0.00
CA THR A 226 6.49 -15.58 -0.30
C THR A 226 5.46 -16.51 -0.92
N ASN A 227 5.90 -17.36 -1.85
CA ASN A 227 5.07 -18.33 -2.53
C ASN A 227 4.36 -19.32 -1.57
N ASN A 228 4.95 -19.65 -0.42
CA ASN A 228 4.34 -20.55 0.55
C ASN A 228 3.09 -19.93 1.18
N GLY A 229 3.11 -18.63 1.48
CA GLY A 229 1.91 -17.93 1.93
C GLY A 229 0.86 -17.75 0.83
N ILE A 230 1.27 -17.62 -0.43
CA ILE A 230 0.36 -17.65 -1.58
C ILE A 230 -0.34 -19.03 -1.69
N VAL A 231 0.43 -20.12 -1.59
CA VAL A 231 -0.11 -21.49 -1.58
C VAL A 231 -1.08 -21.68 -0.41
N LEU A 232 -0.73 -21.22 0.79
CA LEU A 232 -1.60 -21.26 1.97
C LEU A 232 -2.93 -20.53 1.71
N GLY A 233 -2.87 -19.33 1.14
CA GLY A 233 -4.05 -18.54 0.78
C GLY A 233 -4.95 -19.27 -0.22
N HIS A 234 -4.39 -19.96 -1.21
CA HIS A 234 -5.17 -20.74 -2.18
C HIS A 234 -5.77 -22.03 -1.60
N GLN A 235 -5.15 -22.62 -0.57
CA GLN A 235 -5.64 -23.86 0.06
C GLN A 235 -6.72 -23.63 1.12
N LEU A 236 -6.95 -22.39 1.53
CA LEU A 236 -7.95 -22.04 2.53
C LEU A 236 -9.23 -21.54 1.85
N PRO A 237 -10.41 -22.12 2.14
CA PRO A 237 -11.64 -21.87 1.37
C PRO A 237 -12.21 -20.46 1.55
N ARG A 238 -11.80 -19.75 2.62
CA ARG A 238 -12.29 -18.42 3.00
C ARG A 238 -11.13 -17.47 3.34
N ALA A 239 -10.02 -17.62 2.62
CA ALA A 239 -8.86 -16.75 2.79
C ALA A 239 -8.90 -15.51 1.90
N ASN A 240 -8.52 -14.38 2.48
CA ASN A 240 -8.07 -13.20 1.77
C ASN A 240 -6.56 -13.17 1.79
N LEU A 241 -5.92 -12.97 0.63
CA LEU A 241 -4.47 -12.89 0.51
C LEU A 241 -4.04 -11.45 0.22
N VAL A 242 -3.08 -10.95 0.98
CA VAL A 242 -2.49 -9.61 0.80
C VAL A 242 -0.98 -9.71 0.74
N GLN A 243 -0.40 -9.22 -0.34
CA GLN A 243 1.04 -9.10 -0.50
C GLN A 243 1.48 -7.64 -0.30
N TYR A 244 2.53 -7.44 0.51
CA TYR A 244 3.09 -6.13 0.81
C TYR A 244 4.31 -5.86 -0.08
N PRO A 245 4.30 -4.79 -0.90
CA PRO A 245 5.39 -4.51 -1.83
C PRO A 245 6.69 -4.15 -1.10
N THR A 246 7.83 -4.41 -1.74
CA THR A 246 9.16 -3.99 -1.26
C THR A 246 9.43 -4.39 0.20
N SER A 247 8.95 -5.56 0.62
CA SER A 247 9.12 -6.06 1.99
C SER A 247 9.47 -7.54 2.01
N GLY A 248 10.05 -7.99 3.13
CA GLY A 248 10.42 -9.39 3.38
C GLY A 248 9.58 -9.98 4.50
N HIS A 249 10.17 -10.88 5.28
CA HIS A 249 9.49 -11.55 6.40
C HIS A 249 8.90 -10.57 7.44
N GLY A 250 9.54 -9.42 7.62
CA GLY A 250 9.12 -8.37 8.53
C GLY A 250 8.06 -7.40 7.99
N HIS A 251 7.26 -7.77 6.99
CA HIS A 251 6.33 -6.87 6.30
C HIS A 251 5.34 -6.16 7.24
N LEU A 252 4.81 -6.86 8.25
CA LEU A 252 3.93 -6.25 9.26
C LEU A 252 4.65 -5.14 10.04
N PHE A 253 5.94 -5.29 10.28
CA PHE A 253 6.72 -4.34 11.06
C PHE A 253 7.18 -3.15 10.21
N GLN A 254 7.49 -3.39 8.94
CA GLN A 254 7.78 -2.35 7.95
C GLN A 254 6.56 -1.45 7.74
N TYR A 255 5.37 -2.05 7.63
CA TYR A 255 4.10 -1.35 7.37
C TYR A 255 3.16 -1.33 8.58
N ALA A 256 3.68 -1.19 9.80
CA ALA A 256 2.92 -1.38 11.05
C ALA A 256 1.59 -0.62 11.13
N GLY A 257 1.54 0.63 10.68
CA GLY A 257 0.30 1.42 10.67
C GLY A 257 -0.74 0.92 9.67
N ILE A 258 -0.31 0.46 8.50
CA ILE A 258 -1.18 -0.10 7.45
C ILE A 258 -1.65 -1.49 7.89
N ALA A 259 -0.72 -2.34 8.33
CA ALA A 259 -1.01 -3.66 8.85
C ALA A 259 -2.00 -3.62 10.02
N ALA A 260 -1.82 -2.72 10.99
CA ALA A 260 -2.75 -2.58 12.12
C ALA A 260 -4.17 -2.21 11.66
N LYS A 261 -4.31 -1.28 10.72
CA LYS A 261 -5.63 -0.95 10.13
C LYS A 261 -6.21 -2.14 9.37
N GLN A 262 -5.35 -2.84 8.62
CA GLN A 262 -5.73 -4.02 7.84
C GLN A 262 -6.30 -5.14 8.73
N ILE A 263 -5.56 -5.47 9.77
CA ILE A 263 -5.95 -6.52 10.71
C ILE A 263 -7.19 -6.08 11.48
N SER A 264 -7.24 -4.84 11.98
CA SER A 264 -8.33 -4.37 12.85
C SER A 264 -9.69 -4.42 12.15
N GLY A 265 -9.82 -3.87 10.95
CA GLY A 265 -11.11 -3.98 10.28
C GLY A 265 -11.44 -5.44 9.90
N PHE A 266 -10.44 -6.32 9.68
CA PHE A 266 -10.69 -7.74 9.32
C PHE A 266 -11.31 -8.46 10.49
N LEU A 267 -10.86 -8.14 11.70
CA LEU A 267 -11.44 -8.64 12.92
C LEU A 267 -12.80 -7.98 13.22
N ASN A 268 -13.01 -6.71 12.87
CA ASN A 268 -14.30 -6.02 13.06
C ASN A 268 -15.41 -6.50 12.12
N GLY A 269 -15.07 -7.26 11.08
CA GLY A 269 -16.07 -7.70 10.09
C GLY A 269 -16.56 -6.57 9.21
N ASP A 270 -15.79 -5.47 9.16
CA ASP A 270 -15.94 -4.48 8.11
C ASP A 270 -15.91 -5.24 6.79
N THR A 271 -16.83 -4.95 5.88
CA THR A 271 -16.73 -5.43 4.50
C THR A 271 -15.41 -4.92 3.97
N TRP A 272 -14.39 -5.77 3.99
CA TRP A 272 -13.07 -5.37 3.55
C TRP A 272 -13.16 -4.88 2.12
N PRO A 273 -12.40 -3.84 1.75
CA PRO A 273 -11.87 -3.77 0.41
C PRO A 273 -10.92 -4.96 0.25
N ILE A 274 -11.47 -6.15 0.01
CA ILE A 274 -10.80 -7.11 -0.84
C ILE A 274 -10.83 -6.41 -2.20
N SER A 275 -9.71 -6.40 -2.89
CA SER A 275 -9.77 -6.28 -4.33
C SER A 275 -9.71 -7.68 -4.91
N PRO A 276 -10.82 -8.25 -5.42
CA PRO A 276 -10.80 -9.52 -6.14
C PRO A 276 -10.94 -9.31 -7.66
N PHE A 277 -10.74 -8.08 -8.17
CA PHE A 277 -10.62 -7.80 -9.62
C PHE A 277 -9.67 -6.63 -9.90
N SER A 278 -9.51 -5.68 -8.97
CA SER A 278 -8.64 -4.52 -9.20
C SER A 278 -7.17 -4.74 -8.84
N ALA A 279 -6.74 -5.71 -8.02
CA ALA A 279 -5.31 -5.90 -7.73
C ALA A 279 -4.57 -6.42 -8.98
N GLU A 280 -5.01 -7.54 -9.55
CA GLU A 280 -4.45 -8.05 -10.81
C GLU A 280 -4.61 -7.05 -11.95
N PHE A 281 -5.76 -6.36 -12.04
CA PHE A 281 -5.98 -5.38 -13.10
C PHE A 281 -5.11 -4.12 -12.94
N VAL A 282 -5.04 -3.55 -11.74
CA VAL A 282 -4.18 -2.39 -11.41
C VAL A 282 -2.72 -2.77 -11.61
N ASP A 283 -2.30 -3.93 -11.13
CA ASP A 283 -0.94 -4.41 -11.32
C ASP A 283 -0.65 -4.59 -12.82
N SER A 284 -1.56 -5.20 -13.58
CA SER A 284 -1.43 -5.34 -15.03
C SER A 284 -1.32 -3.99 -15.74
N ILE A 285 -2.12 -2.98 -15.33
CA ILE A 285 -2.02 -1.61 -15.85
C ILE A 285 -0.65 -1.02 -15.51
N ILE A 286 -0.21 -1.10 -14.26
CA ILE A 286 1.08 -0.57 -13.81
C ILE A 286 2.25 -1.22 -14.57
N GLN A 287 2.21 -2.53 -14.76
CA GLN A 287 3.22 -3.26 -15.53
C GLN A 287 3.20 -2.87 -17.01
N ALA A 288 2.02 -2.68 -17.61
CA ALA A 288 1.87 -2.20 -18.98
C ALA A 288 2.45 -0.79 -19.20
N TYR A 289 2.67 -0.04 -18.11
CA TYR A 289 3.29 1.28 -18.08
C TYR A 289 4.74 1.27 -17.58
N GLY A 290 5.38 0.11 -17.44
CA GLY A 290 6.81 0.00 -17.10
C GLY A 290 7.12 -0.38 -15.64
N GLY A 291 6.09 -0.53 -14.80
CA GLY A 291 6.21 -1.04 -13.44
C GLY A 291 6.72 -0.02 -12.40
N LEU A 292 6.50 -0.33 -11.11
CA LEU A 292 6.91 0.52 -9.99
C LEU A 292 8.44 0.57 -9.81
N ASP A 293 9.16 -0.49 -10.16
CA ASP A 293 10.62 -0.54 -10.01
C ASP A 293 11.35 0.48 -10.90
N ARG A 294 10.84 0.73 -12.11
CA ARG A 294 11.37 1.81 -12.97
C ARG A 294 10.90 3.17 -12.50
N TYR A 295 9.61 3.29 -12.18
CA TYR A 295 9.03 4.54 -11.71
C TYR A 295 9.71 5.09 -10.45
N SER A 296 10.00 4.23 -9.47
CA SER A 296 10.63 4.60 -8.18
C SER A 296 12.05 5.17 -8.33
N LYS A 297 12.71 4.94 -9.47
CA LYS A 297 14.05 5.49 -9.78
C LYS A 297 13.98 6.91 -10.34
N LEU A 298 12.80 7.37 -10.73
CA LEU A 298 12.59 8.70 -11.26
C LEU A 298 12.43 9.71 -10.12
N SER A 299 12.99 10.90 -10.29
CA SER A 299 12.74 12.08 -9.45
C SER A 299 11.74 13.03 -10.10
N ASN A 300 11.88 13.22 -11.42
CA ASN A 300 11.09 14.15 -12.21
C ASN A 300 10.85 13.66 -13.64
N VAL A 301 9.76 14.13 -14.22
CA VAL A 301 9.47 14.07 -15.67
C VAL A 301 9.44 15.50 -16.21
N GLU A 302 10.29 15.77 -17.18
CA GLU A 302 10.39 17.05 -17.88
C GLU A 302 9.58 17.02 -19.16
N LEU A 303 8.77 18.07 -19.39
CA LEU A 303 7.79 18.12 -20.45
C LEU A 303 7.87 19.44 -21.20
N LYS A 304 7.71 19.40 -22.52
CA LYS A 304 7.30 20.56 -23.34
C LYS A 304 6.03 20.18 -24.06
N PHE A 305 5.00 21.00 -23.97
CA PHE A 305 3.70 20.67 -24.54
C PHE A 305 2.93 21.90 -24.97
N ASP A 306 1.99 21.72 -25.89
CA ASP A 306 1.00 22.73 -26.20
C ASP A 306 -0.21 22.55 -25.29
N PHE A 307 -0.69 23.66 -24.75
CA PHE A 307 -1.86 23.73 -23.88
C PHE A 307 -2.86 24.71 -24.51
N THR A 308 -3.97 24.16 -25.00
CA THR A 308 -5.05 24.91 -25.65
C THR A 308 -6.41 24.50 -25.07
N GLY A 309 -7.46 25.19 -25.50
CA GLY A 309 -8.84 24.81 -25.21
C GLY A 309 -9.72 25.98 -24.81
N ALA A 310 -11.03 25.82 -24.97
CA ALA A 310 -11.99 26.88 -24.70
C ALA A 310 -12.08 27.27 -23.22
N THR A 311 -11.79 26.34 -22.29
CA THR A 311 -11.78 26.64 -20.86
C THR A 311 -10.74 27.71 -20.51
N LEU A 312 -9.61 27.77 -21.23
CA LEU A 312 -8.61 28.80 -21.02
C LEU A 312 -9.18 30.20 -21.32
N GLY A 313 -9.85 30.35 -22.48
CA GLY A 313 -10.49 31.60 -22.86
C GLY A 313 -11.62 31.99 -21.90
N LEU A 314 -12.46 31.02 -21.51
CA LEU A 314 -13.53 31.23 -20.52
C LEU A 314 -12.98 31.73 -19.18
N LYS A 315 -11.82 31.22 -18.77
CA LYS A 315 -11.13 31.62 -17.53
C LYS A 315 -10.23 32.85 -17.70
N GLY A 316 -10.34 33.56 -18.82
CA GLY A 316 -9.60 34.78 -19.11
C GLY A 316 -8.09 34.57 -19.22
N ARG A 317 -7.65 33.39 -19.64
CA ARG A 317 -6.24 33.02 -19.86
C ARG A 317 -5.91 33.03 -21.36
N HIS A 318 -4.63 33.01 -21.70
CA HIS A 318 -4.19 32.81 -23.08
C HIS A 318 -4.70 31.46 -23.60
N THR A 319 -5.28 31.45 -24.80
CA THR A 319 -5.94 30.28 -25.39
C THR A 319 -4.96 29.29 -26.04
N HIS A 320 -3.70 29.69 -26.19
CA HIS A 320 -2.61 28.85 -26.66
C HIS A 320 -1.35 29.16 -25.86
N LEU A 321 -0.79 28.14 -25.22
CA LEU A 321 0.43 28.20 -24.44
C LEU A 321 1.34 27.03 -24.85
N THR A 322 2.66 27.22 -24.77
CA THR A 322 3.64 26.14 -24.96
C THR A 322 4.57 26.03 -23.76
N PRO A 323 4.05 25.63 -22.58
CA PRO A 323 4.83 25.58 -21.36
C PRO A 323 5.92 24.50 -21.39
N ILE A 324 6.95 24.73 -20.57
CA ILE A 324 7.89 23.71 -20.12
C ILE A 324 7.56 23.40 -18.67
N ALA A 325 7.43 22.13 -18.31
CA ALA A 325 7.09 21.70 -16.96
C ALA A 325 8.05 20.63 -16.43
N SER A 326 8.42 20.75 -15.16
CA SER A 326 9.09 19.69 -14.40
C SER A 326 8.09 19.14 -13.38
N VAL A 327 7.73 17.88 -13.51
CA VAL A 327 6.73 17.19 -12.67
C VAL A 327 7.45 16.24 -11.74
N SER A 328 7.30 16.41 -10.43
CA SER A 328 7.88 15.48 -9.45
C SER A 328 7.12 14.14 -9.43
N THR A 329 7.86 13.05 -9.26
CA THR A 329 7.30 11.68 -9.09
C THR A 329 7.11 11.28 -7.62
N THR A 330 7.66 12.07 -6.68
CA THR A 330 7.69 11.75 -5.24
C THR A 330 6.76 12.63 -4.42
N GLU A 331 6.55 13.87 -4.81
CA GLU A 331 5.66 14.84 -4.14
C GLU A 331 4.70 15.50 -5.14
N GLN A 332 3.53 15.96 -4.69
CA GLN A 332 2.58 16.70 -5.53
C GLN A 332 3.14 18.07 -5.91
N LYS A 333 4.06 18.11 -6.86
CA LYS A 333 4.77 19.33 -7.23
C LYS A 333 5.01 19.41 -8.72
N VAL A 334 4.75 20.59 -9.26
CA VAL A 334 5.04 20.93 -10.65
C VAL A 334 5.63 22.33 -10.72
N SER A 335 6.70 22.47 -11.49
CA SER A 335 7.28 23.77 -11.81
C SER A 335 7.08 24.05 -13.29
N TYR A 336 6.60 25.23 -13.62
CA TYR A 336 6.34 25.67 -15.00
C TYR A 336 7.21 26.86 -15.39
N ARG A 337 7.58 26.91 -16.68
CA ARG A 337 7.97 28.13 -17.39
C ARG A 337 7.04 28.32 -18.58
N GLY A 338 6.69 29.56 -18.90
CA GLY A 338 5.81 29.87 -20.04
C GLY A 338 4.33 29.52 -19.83
N LEU A 339 3.85 29.49 -18.59
CA LEU A 339 2.43 29.28 -18.25
C LEU A 339 1.61 30.60 -18.30
N GLY A 340 1.95 31.49 -19.24
CA GLY A 340 1.31 32.80 -19.42
C GLY A 340 1.99 33.98 -18.70
N GLY A 341 2.98 33.74 -17.84
CA GLY A 341 3.85 34.77 -17.26
C GLY A 341 5.07 35.10 -18.13
N PRO A 342 5.86 36.13 -17.75
CA PRO A 342 7.17 36.41 -18.35
C PRO A 342 8.09 35.19 -18.43
N ALA A 343 8.95 35.16 -19.45
CA ALA A 343 9.78 33.99 -19.77
C ALA A 343 10.80 33.63 -18.66
N ASP A 344 11.16 34.60 -17.81
CA ASP A 344 12.06 34.43 -16.68
C ASP A 344 11.35 34.07 -15.37
N GLU A 345 10.03 33.93 -15.36
CA GLU A 345 9.30 33.43 -14.19
C GLU A 345 9.21 31.90 -14.17
N VAL A 346 9.36 31.34 -12.97
CA VAL A 346 9.07 29.95 -12.65
C VAL A 346 7.84 29.91 -11.75
N TRP A 347 6.83 29.15 -12.15
CA TRP A 347 5.57 29.03 -11.45
C TRP A 347 5.49 27.66 -10.80
N VAL A 348 5.44 27.61 -9.47
CA VAL A 348 5.54 26.37 -8.69
C VAL A 348 4.22 26.06 -8.01
N PHE A 349 3.73 24.84 -8.22
CA PHE A 349 2.57 24.28 -7.56
C PHE A 349 2.99 23.28 -6.49
N THR A 350 2.33 23.37 -5.33
CA THR A 350 2.13 22.30 -4.35
C THR A 350 0.67 22.36 -3.84
N PRO A 351 0.13 21.33 -3.15
CA PRO A 351 -1.26 21.33 -2.71
C PRO A 351 -1.57 22.47 -1.73
N THR A 352 -0.63 22.80 -0.85
CA THR A 352 -0.79 23.81 0.20
C THR A 352 -0.34 25.20 -0.23
N LYS A 353 0.50 25.32 -1.27
CA LYS A 353 1.04 26.60 -1.72
C LYS A 353 1.29 26.64 -3.22
N VAL A 354 0.94 27.76 -3.84
CA VAL A 354 1.39 28.12 -5.19
C VAL A 354 2.22 29.40 -5.15
N ASN A 355 3.29 29.47 -5.92
CA ASN A 355 4.11 30.68 -5.99
C ASN A 355 4.67 30.94 -7.38
N LYS A 356 4.90 32.22 -7.67
CA LYS A 356 5.70 32.71 -8.79
C LYS A 356 7.05 33.13 -8.25
N GLN A 357 8.12 32.70 -8.88
CA GLN A 357 9.48 32.99 -8.45
C GLN A 357 10.39 33.28 -9.64
N ARG A 358 11.50 33.97 -9.39
CA ARG A 358 12.58 34.11 -10.37
C ARG A 358 13.40 32.82 -10.43
N PRO A 359 14.29 32.65 -11.43
CA PRO A 359 15.09 31.44 -11.58
C PRO A 359 16.08 31.23 -10.42
N ASP A 360 16.46 32.30 -9.71
CA ASP A 360 17.30 32.27 -8.50
C ASP A 360 16.54 31.85 -7.22
N GLY A 361 15.23 31.61 -7.32
CA GLY A 361 14.38 31.19 -6.21
C GLY A 361 13.72 32.34 -5.45
N SER A 362 13.99 33.60 -5.78
CA SER A 362 13.33 34.73 -5.14
C SER A 362 11.84 34.76 -5.47
N ILE A 363 10.99 34.87 -4.44
CA ILE A 363 9.53 34.81 -4.57
C ILE A 363 9.01 36.16 -5.07
N ILE A 364 8.29 36.15 -6.20
CA ILE A 364 7.59 37.31 -6.77
C ILE A 364 6.21 37.46 -6.12
N GLY A 365 5.54 36.34 -5.85
CA GLY A 365 4.26 36.31 -5.16
C GLY A 365 3.83 34.88 -4.88
N SER A 366 2.97 34.69 -3.88
CA SER A 366 2.48 33.36 -3.50
C SER A 366 1.08 33.39 -2.90
N ARG A 367 0.42 32.23 -2.92
CA ARG A 367 -0.86 31.97 -2.26
C ARG A 367 -0.78 30.66 -1.47
N GLU A 368 -1.07 30.75 -0.19
CA GLU A 368 -1.30 29.59 0.68
C GLU A 368 -2.74 29.11 0.52
N ASN A 369 -2.98 27.82 0.79
CA ASN A 369 -4.29 27.16 0.69
C ASN A 369 -5.03 27.46 -0.63
N PRO A 370 -4.37 27.31 -1.79
CA PRO A 370 -4.91 27.76 -3.08
C PRO A 370 -6.27 27.15 -3.45
N ARG A 371 -6.59 25.95 -2.97
CA ARG A 371 -7.90 25.32 -3.18
C ARG A 371 -9.04 26.13 -2.58
N GLN A 372 -8.84 26.73 -1.41
CA GLN A 372 -9.89 27.49 -0.71
C GLN A 372 -10.27 28.76 -1.46
N ALA A 373 -9.37 29.31 -2.28
CA ALA A 373 -9.65 30.49 -3.10
C ALA A 373 -10.72 30.26 -4.17
N PHE A 374 -11.08 29.00 -4.45
CA PHE A 374 -12.16 28.64 -5.37
C PHE A 374 -13.55 28.56 -4.72
N ALA A 375 -13.70 28.80 -3.40
CA ALA A 375 -14.96 28.56 -2.68
C ALA A 375 -16.18 29.26 -3.31
N ASP A 376 -16.00 30.47 -3.85
CA ASP A 376 -17.06 31.26 -4.49
C ASP A 376 -17.00 31.26 -6.02
N HIS A 377 -16.15 30.42 -6.62
CA HIS A 377 -16.00 30.36 -8.08
C HIS A 377 -17.15 29.60 -8.74
N LYS A 378 -17.70 30.22 -9.79
CA LYS A 378 -18.62 29.62 -10.75
C LYS A 378 -17.90 29.29 -12.05
N MET A 379 -18.62 28.68 -12.99
CA MET A 379 -18.08 28.34 -14.30
C MET A 379 -17.56 29.57 -15.06
N GLU A 380 -18.20 30.72 -14.91
CA GLU A 380 -17.88 31.97 -15.61
C GLU A 380 -16.83 32.82 -14.87
N THR A 381 -16.53 32.49 -13.60
CA THR A 381 -15.58 33.29 -12.81
C THR A 381 -14.18 33.19 -13.41
N PRO A 382 -13.53 34.31 -13.79
CA PRO A 382 -12.17 34.31 -14.32
C PRO A 382 -11.18 33.78 -13.30
N TRP A 383 -10.08 33.20 -13.78
CA TRP A 383 -8.97 32.80 -12.93
C TRP A 383 -7.90 33.86 -12.92
N ASP A 384 -7.27 34.08 -11.77
CA ASP A 384 -5.96 34.72 -11.72
C ASP A 384 -4.85 33.69 -11.93
N ASP A 385 -3.61 34.15 -11.91
CA ASP A 385 -2.41 33.33 -12.12
C ASP A 385 -2.33 32.16 -11.12
N PHE A 386 -2.68 32.39 -9.86
CA PHE A 386 -2.55 31.38 -8.80
C PHE A 386 -3.68 30.34 -8.87
N HIS A 387 -4.89 30.73 -9.28
CA HIS A 387 -5.96 29.78 -9.61
C HIS A 387 -5.54 28.89 -10.78
N PHE A 388 -5.02 29.51 -11.84
CA PHE A 388 -4.60 28.78 -13.04
C PHE A 388 -3.42 27.84 -12.76
N LEU A 389 -2.44 28.28 -11.95
CA LEU A 389 -1.31 27.47 -11.51
C LEU A 389 -1.76 26.29 -10.65
N TYR A 390 -2.71 26.50 -9.73
CA TYR A 390 -3.26 25.40 -8.92
C TYR A 390 -3.93 24.34 -9.80
N PHE A 391 -4.86 24.76 -10.66
CA PHE A 391 -5.57 23.87 -11.59
C PHE A 391 -4.61 23.08 -12.47
N SER A 392 -3.69 23.79 -13.15
CA SER A 392 -2.75 23.18 -14.08
C SER A 392 -1.77 22.26 -13.35
N GLY A 393 -1.34 22.64 -12.14
CA GLY A 393 -0.39 21.90 -11.32
C GLY A 393 -0.89 20.53 -10.91
N TYR A 394 -2.02 20.44 -10.21
CA TYR A 394 -2.52 19.14 -9.76
C TYR A 394 -2.95 18.26 -10.95
N ALA A 395 -3.50 18.87 -12.01
CA ALA A 395 -3.95 18.14 -13.19
C ALA A 395 -2.77 17.48 -13.90
N LEU A 396 -1.73 18.25 -14.26
CA LEU A 396 -0.56 17.70 -14.93
C LEU A 396 0.17 16.68 -14.05
N TRP A 397 0.30 16.97 -12.76
CA TRP A 397 0.91 16.03 -11.82
C TRP A 397 0.20 14.68 -11.81
N GLN A 398 -1.15 14.70 -11.77
CA GLN A 398 -1.94 13.48 -11.80
C GLN A 398 -1.78 12.74 -13.14
N TYR A 399 -1.78 13.45 -14.26
CA TYR A 399 -1.70 12.85 -15.59
C TYR A 399 -0.38 12.11 -15.85
N ILE A 400 0.71 12.61 -15.27
CA ILE A 400 2.06 12.09 -15.50
C ILE A 400 2.42 10.98 -14.51
N ASN A 401 1.90 11.05 -13.29
CA ASN A 401 2.14 10.03 -12.27
C ASN A 401 1.12 8.88 -12.30
N PHE A 402 0.06 8.97 -13.11
CA PHE A 402 -0.81 7.85 -13.42
C PHE A 402 -0.14 6.89 -14.43
N PRO A 403 -0.21 5.55 -14.27
CA PRO A 403 -1.03 4.79 -13.32
C PRO A 403 -0.38 4.50 -11.97
N TYR A 404 0.86 4.92 -11.72
CA TYR A 404 1.62 4.57 -10.51
C TYR A 404 0.96 5.06 -9.21
N LEU A 405 0.13 6.12 -9.28
CA LEU A 405 -0.72 6.55 -8.18
C LEU A 405 -1.64 5.45 -7.64
N LEU A 406 -2.05 4.51 -8.49
CA LEU A 406 -2.95 3.41 -8.09
C LEU A 406 -2.31 2.47 -7.06
N ALA A 407 -0.97 2.49 -6.92
CA ALA A 407 -0.24 1.72 -5.91
C ALA A 407 -0.25 2.36 -4.52
N ARG A 408 -0.78 3.57 -4.36
CA ARG A 408 -0.83 4.23 -3.05
C ARG A 408 -1.89 3.58 -2.15
N GLY A 409 -1.51 3.30 -0.91
CA GLY A 409 -2.41 2.69 0.08
C GLY A 409 -3.57 3.57 0.56
N ASP A 410 -3.61 4.85 0.17
CA ASP A 410 -4.70 5.79 0.47
C ASP A 410 -5.65 6.04 -0.71
N ILE A 411 -5.42 5.37 -1.85
CA ILE A 411 -6.30 5.40 -3.02
C ILE A 411 -7.06 4.08 -3.12
N THR A 412 -8.39 4.15 -3.22
CA THR A 412 -9.23 2.95 -3.38
C THR A 412 -9.61 2.77 -4.84
N THR A 413 -9.52 1.54 -5.33
CA THR A 413 -9.87 1.19 -6.72
C THR A 413 -10.95 0.11 -6.75
N LYS A 414 -11.85 0.18 -7.73
CA LYS A 414 -12.89 -0.83 -7.97
C LYS A 414 -13.11 -0.96 -9.47
N GLU A 415 -12.90 -2.14 -10.03
CA GLU A 415 -13.36 -2.43 -11.39
C GLU A 415 -14.90 -2.43 -11.40
N ILE A 416 -15.48 -1.76 -12.38
CA ILE A 416 -16.93 -1.65 -12.59
C ILE A 416 -17.29 -2.17 -13.98
N ALA A 417 -18.59 -2.19 -14.30
CA ALA A 417 -19.08 -2.68 -15.59
C ALA A 417 -18.32 -2.06 -16.77
N SER A 418 -17.95 -2.91 -17.74
CA SER A 418 -17.28 -2.50 -18.96
C SER A 418 -18.11 -1.49 -19.74
N HIS A 419 -17.42 -0.60 -20.45
CA HIS A 419 -18.02 0.46 -21.24
C HIS A 419 -17.90 0.12 -22.72
N GLN A 420 -18.96 0.40 -23.49
CA GLN A 420 -18.97 0.21 -24.94
C GLN A 420 -18.90 1.58 -25.60
N GLU A 421 -17.89 1.81 -26.44
CA GLU A 421 -17.73 3.07 -27.17
C GLU A 421 -16.98 2.83 -28.47
N GLN A 422 -17.45 3.41 -29.57
CA GLN A 422 -16.80 3.32 -30.88
C GLN A 422 -16.53 1.87 -31.37
N GLY A 423 -17.34 0.91 -30.94
CA GLY A 423 -17.17 -0.51 -31.29
C GLY A 423 -16.12 -1.25 -30.46
N GLU A 424 -15.52 -0.59 -29.47
CA GLU A 424 -14.60 -1.18 -28.51
C GLU A 424 -15.27 -1.43 -27.16
N THR A 425 -14.81 -2.48 -26.47
CA THR A 425 -15.16 -2.76 -25.08
C THR A 425 -14.00 -2.35 -24.18
N TRP A 426 -14.26 -1.41 -23.28
CA TRP A 426 -13.25 -0.92 -22.34
C TRP A 426 -13.52 -1.41 -20.92
N ARG A 427 -12.47 -1.83 -20.24
CA ARG A 427 -12.51 -2.12 -18.80
C ARG A 427 -12.48 -0.82 -18.02
N VAL A 428 -13.27 -0.71 -16.96
CA VAL A 428 -13.46 0.57 -16.26
C VAL A 428 -13.04 0.43 -14.80
N LEU A 429 -12.10 1.28 -14.39
CA LEU A 429 -11.65 1.40 -13.01
C LEU A 429 -12.23 2.66 -12.38
N LYS A 430 -13.11 2.49 -11.39
CA LYS A 430 -13.51 3.56 -10.49
C LYS A 430 -12.41 3.76 -9.46
N VAL A 431 -11.89 4.98 -9.36
CA VAL A 431 -10.83 5.36 -8.43
C VAL A 431 -11.36 6.42 -7.47
N THR A 432 -11.10 6.21 -6.17
CA THR A 432 -11.47 7.12 -5.09
C THR A 432 -10.19 7.65 -4.45
N PHE A 433 -9.94 8.94 -4.62
CA PHE A 433 -8.79 9.64 -4.04
C PHE A 433 -9.05 10.05 -2.59
N PRO A 434 -8.00 10.33 -1.80
CA PRO A 434 -8.13 10.85 -0.43
C PRO A 434 -8.91 12.16 -0.36
N ASP A 435 -9.17 12.60 0.88
CA ASP A 435 -9.81 13.87 1.14
C ASP A 435 -9.11 15.02 0.38
N PRO A 436 -9.88 15.90 -0.28
CA PRO A 436 -9.32 16.98 -1.07
C PRO A 436 -8.47 18.01 -0.30
N SER A 437 -8.53 18.03 1.04
CA SER A 437 -7.62 18.78 1.91
C SER A 437 -6.24 18.14 2.03
N ALA A 438 -6.14 16.83 1.85
CA ALA A 438 -4.91 16.04 1.97
C ALA A 438 -4.28 15.71 0.60
N PHE A 439 -5.09 15.66 -0.46
CA PHE A 439 -4.65 15.30 -1.80
C PHE A 439 -5.31 16.19 -2.86
N ALA A 440 -4.50 16.87 -3.68
CA ALA A 440 -5.02 17.70 -4.77
C ALA A 440 -5.36 16.83 -5.99
N SER A 441 -6.63 16.83 -6.40
CA SER A 441 -7.15 16.08 -7.56
C SER A 441 -8.35 16.82 -8.16
N HIS A 442 -8.77 16.43 -9.38
CA HIS A 442 -9.98 16.98 -10.01
C HIS A 442 -11.21 16.81 -9.10
N SER A 443 -11.45 15.58 -8.66
CA SER A 443 -12.52 15.20 -7.73
C SER A 443 -12.14 13.94 -6.96
N THR A 444 -12.85 13.71 -5.85
CA THR A 444 -12.70 12.49 -5.03
C THR A 444 -12.95 11.22 -5.82
N VAL A 445 -13.95 11.19 -6.71
CA VAL A 445 -14.30 10.00 -7.50
C VAL A 445 -14.08 10.25 -8.98
N GLN A 446 -13.29 9.38 -9.61
CA GLN A 446 -12.94 9.46 -11.03
C GLN A 446 -13.05 8.06 -11.66
N LYS A 447 -13.21 7.99 -12.99
CA LYS A 447 -13.25 6.72 -13.72
C LYS A 447 -12.17 6.69 -14.80
N TYR A 448 -11.47 5.58 -14.92
CA TYR A 448 -10.42 5.36 -15.91
C TYR A 448 -10.79 4.17 -16.78
N TYR A 449 -10.67 4.33 -18.08
CA TYR A 449 -11.14 3.38 -19.08
C TYR A 449 -9.94 2.85 -19.86
N PHE A 450 -9.82 1.54 -19.92
CA PHE A 450 -8.70 0.85 -20.53
C PHE A 450 -9.14 -0.03 -21.67
N ASN A 451 -8.44 0.04 -22.80
CA ASN A 451 -8.63 -0.90 -23.91
C ASN A 451 -8.07 -2.30 -23.58
N ASP A 452 -8.19 -3.22 -24.53
CA ASP A 452 -7.67 -4.60 -24.43
C ASP A 452 -6.15 -4.66 -24.23
N LYS A 453 -5.41 -3.64 -24.68
CA LYS A 453 -3.97 -3.45 -24.48
C LYS A 453 -3.60 -2.78 -23.16
N LEU A 454 -4.58 -2.60 -22.26
CA LEU A 454 -4.42 -1.93 -20.96
C LEU A 454 -3.95 -0.47 -21.07
N GLU A 455 -4.22 0.18 -22.19
CA GLU A 455 -3.92 1.59 -22.40
C GLU A 455 -5.08 2.43 -21.90
N LEU A 456 -4.79 3.49 -21.15
CA LEU A 456 -5.79 4.49 -20.82
C LEU A 456 -6.27 5.13 -22.13
N VAL A 457 -7.57 5.07 -22.39
CA VAL A 457 -8.23 5.66 -23.57
C VAL A 457 -9.19 6.77 -23.20
N ARG A 458 -9.73 6.73 -21.97
CA ARG A 458 -10.64 7.75 -21.43
C ARG A 458 -10.50 7.87 -19.91
N HIS A 459 -10.67 9.08 -19.40
CA HIS A 459 -10.61 9.44 -17.98
C HIS A 459 -11.77 10.40 -17.68
N ASP A 460 -12.72 9.98 -16.85
CA ASP A 460 -13.88 10.80 -16.49
C ASP A 460 -13.74 11.36 -15.07
N TYR A 461 -14.04 12.65 -14.94
CA TYR A 461 -14.03 13.38 -13.68
C TYR A 461 -14.94 14.60 -13.75
N ALA A 462 -15.29 15.13 -12.59
CA ALA A 462 -15.98 16.40 -12.42
C ALA A 462 -15.08 17.32 -11.57
N PRO A 463 -14.42 18.35 -12.11
CA PRO A 463 -13.46 19.13 -11.34
C PRO A 463 -14.17 20.01 -10.30
N ASP A 464 -13.84 19.85 -9.02
CA ASP A 464 -14.45 20.63 -7.93
C ASP A 464 -14.23 22.14 -8.14
N VAL A 465 -13.03 22.51 -8.62
CA VAL A 465 -12.63 23.90 -8.90
C VAL A 465 -13.24 24.50 -10.18
N LEU A 466 -14.05 23.70 -10.90
CA LEU A 466 -14.85 24.10 -12.06
C LEU A 466 -16.33 23.77 -11.84
N ALA A 467 -16.81 23.97 -10.61
CA ALA A 467 -18.21 23.76 -10.22
C ALA A 467 -18.74 22.34 -10.48
N GLY A 468 -17.85 21.33 -10.54
CA GLY A 468 -18.24 19.93 -10.74
C GLY A 468 -18.80 19.61 -12.13
N ALA A 469 -18.50 20.42 -13.15
CA ALA A 469 -18.93 20.13 -14.51
C ALA A 469 -18.25 18.85 -15.04
N PRO A 470 -19.02 17.80 -15.40
CA PRO A 470 -18.45 16.51 -15.77
C PRO A 470 -17.75 16.59 -17.12
N ALA A 471 -16.61 15.91 -17.23
CA ALA A 471 -15.77 15.90 -18.41
C ALA A 471 -15.28 14.48 -18.75
N ALA A 472 -15.19 14.20 -20.04
CA ALA A 472 -14.51 13.03 -20.58
C ALA A 472 -13.17 13.46 -21.16
N HIS A 473 -12.09 12.86 -20.65
CA HIS A 473 -10.72 13.17 -21.03
C HIS A 473 -10.13 11.98 -21.79
N TYR A 474 -10.05 12.13 -23.11
CA TYR A 474 -9.49 11.15 -24.01
C TYR A 474 -7.98 11.24 -24.06
N THR A 475 -7.33 10.08 -24.14
CA THR A 475 -5.89 9.93 -24.22
C THR A 475 -5.53 9.04 -25.40
N VAL A 476 -4.66 9.53 -26.27
CA VAL A 476 -4.20 8.81 -27.47
C VAL A 476 -2.70 9.05 -27.70
N ASP A 477 -2.14 8.37 -28.70
CA ASP A 477 -0.75 8.51 -29.14
C ASP A 477 0.26 8.22 -28.03
N ASN A 478 0.30 6.97 -27.56
CA ASN A 478 1.25 6.55 -26.53
C ASN A 478 2.67 6.47 -27.09
N VAL A 479 3.64 6.99 -26.33
CA VAL A 479 5.07 6.80 -26.56
C VAL A 479 5.70 6.06 -25.38
N VAL A 480 6.80 5.38 -25.62
CA VAL A 480 7.61 4.74 -24.58
C VAL A 480 8.95 5.46 -24.47
N VAL A 481 9.31 5.89 -23.27
CA VAL A 481 10.57 6.56 -22.94
C VAL A 481 11.23 5.78 -21.81
N ASP A 482 12.41 5.20 -22.03
CA ASP A 482 13.14 4.32 -21.09
C ASP A 482 12.29 3.20 -20.45
N GLY A 483 11.34 2.67 -21.22
CA GLY A 483 10.41 1.63 -20.79
C GLY A 483 9.17 2.12 -20.04
N MET A 484 8.99 3.44 -19.91
CA MET A 484 7.83 4.09 -19.30
C MET A 484 6.88 4.60 -20.39
N LYS A 485 5.58 4.30 -20.27
CA LYS A 485 4.58 4.68 -21.28
C LYS A 485 3.90 6.00 -20.93
N PHE A 486 3.76 6.91 -21.91
CA PHE A 486 3.07 8.19 -21.77
C PHE A 486 2.14 8.46 -22.96
N SER A 487 0.91 8.88 -22.69
CA SER A 487 0.01 9.39 -23.74
C SER A 487 0.43 10.81 -24.14
N THR A 488 0.72 11.03 -25.42
CA THR A 488 1.20 12.34 -25.91
C THR A 488 0.08 13.29 -26.29
N SER A 489 -1.13 12.77 -26.53
CA SER A 489 -2.29 13.57 -26.90
C SER A 489 -3.41 13.38 -25.90
N ARG A 490 -3.97 14.50 -25.45
CA ARG A 490 -5.01 14.55 -24.43
C ARG A 490 -6.08 15.55 -24.83
N ARG A 491 -7.33 15.09 -24.97
CA ARG A 491 -8.47 15.93 -25.36
C ARG A 491 -9.60 15.79 -24.37
N VAL A 492 -10.03 16.91 -23.79
CA VAL A 492 -11.13 16.96 -22.83
C VAL A 492 -12.37 17.55 -23.50
N VAL A 493 -13.49 16.85 -23.36
CA VAL A 493 -14.81 17.29 -23.83
C VAL A 493 -15.82 17.27 -22.69
N ALA A 494 -16.90 18.03 -22.82
CA ALA A 494 -17.98 18.00 -21.84
C ALA A 494 -18.72 16.65 -21.89
N LEU A 495 -19.23 16.20 -20.73
CA LEU A 495 -20.16 15.09 -20.65
C LEU A 495 -21.59 15.60 -20.48
N GLY A 496 -22.50 15.07 -21.30
CA GLY A 496 -23.93 15.31 -21.16
C GLY A 496 -24.51 14.68 -19.88
N PRO A 497 -25.73 15.06 -19.47
CA PRO A 497 -26.40 14.50 -18.29
C PRO A 497 -26.60 12.98 -18.34
N ASP A 498 -26.63 12.41 -19.55
CA ASP A 498 -26.73 10.97 -19.83
C ASP A 498 -25.38 10.24 -19.85
N GLY A 499 -24.28 10.95 -19.62
CA GLY A 499 -22.92 10.41 -19.70
C GLY A 499 -22.35 10.34 -21.12
N THR A 500 -23.03 10.91 -22.10
CA THR A 500 -22.57 10.93 -23.50
C THR A 500 -21.53 12.06 -23.70
N PRO A 501 -20.35 11.76 -24.26
CA PRO A 501 -19.36 12.77 -24.61
C PRO A 501 -19.88 13.71 -25.71
N MET A 502 -19.73 15.02 -25.51
CA MET A 502 -20.22 16.04 -26.44
C MET A 502 -19.15 16.44 -27.47
N TYR A 503 -18.93 15.61 -28.49
CA TYR A 503 -17.91 15.87 -29.52
C TYR A 503 -18.23 17.06 -30.44
N ASN A 504 -19.52 17.30 -30.71
CA ASN A 504 -20.03 18.23 -31.70
C ASN A 504 -20.80 19.42 -31.10
N GLY A 505 -20.62 19.69 -29.80
CA GLY A 505 -21.22 20.86 -29.15
C GLY A 505 -20.59 22.18 -29.62
N PRO A 506 -21.15 23.35 -29.23
CA PRO A 506 -20.60 24.66 -29.59
C PRO A 506 -19.16 24.88 -29.09
N ILE A 507 -18.73 24.09 -28.11
CA ILE A 507 -17.35 24.02 -27.61
C ILE A 507 -16.87 22.55 -27.75
N PRO A 508 -16.25 22.17 -28.87
CA PRO A 508 -15.90 20.77 -29.13
C PRO A 508 -14.69 20.27 -28.31
N THR A 509 -13.93 21.18 -27.69
CA THR A 509 -12.74 20.85 -26.87
C THR A 509 -12.58 21.86 -25.74
N LEU A 510 -12.72 21.38 -24.51
CA LEU A 510 -12.55 22.17 -23.28
C LEU A 510 -11.08 22.44 -22.99
N ILE A 511 -10.27 21.38 -23.04
CA ILE A 511 -8.82 21.38 -22.80
C ILE A 511 -8.19 20.44 -23.81
N ASN A 512 -7.03 20.82 -24.34
CA ASN A 512 -6.20 19.97 -25.17
C ASN A 512 -4.73 20.12 -24.76
N LEU A 513 -4.07 18.99 -24.54
CA LEU A 513 -2.64 18.92 -24.28
C LEU A 513 -1.96 18.06 -25.37
N ALA A 514 -0.92 18.60 -25.99
CA ALA A 514 -0.09 17.87 -26.93
C ALA A 514 1.36 17.88 -26.43
N PHE A 515 1.82 16.77 -25.85
CA PHE A 515 3.19 16.62 -25.38
C PHE A 515 4.16 16.50 -26.55
N ARG A 516 5.00 17.51 -26.73
CA ARG A 516 5.99 17.60 -27.79
C ARG A 516 7.30 16.94 -27.41
N LYS A 517 7.67 17.01 -26.12
CA LYS A 517 8.89 16.40 -25.57
C LYS A 517 8.61 15.86 -24.16
N ILE A 518 9.16 14.69 -23.87
CA ILE A 518 9.13 14.03 -22.56
C ILE A 518 10.55 13.54 -22.27
N ALA A 519 11.09 13.88 -21.11
CA ALA A 519 12.39 13.39 -20.65
C ALA A 519 12.30 12.97 -19.17
N LEU A 520 12.99 11.89 -18.81
CA LEU A 520 12.98 11.33 -17.46
C LEU A 520 14.25 11.73 -16.72
N LYS A 521 14.14 12.04 -15.43
CA LYS A 521 15.28 12.31 -14.56
C LYS A 521 15.32 11.32 -13.40
N GLY A 522 16.51 10.77 -13.13
CA GLY A 522 16.75 9.80 -12.05
C GLY A 522 16.93 10.45 -10.67
N SER A 523 16.88 9.63 -9.62
CA SER A 523 17.11 10.02 -8.22
C SER A 523 18.59 10.01 -7.78
N ALA A 524 19.51 9.51 -8.61
CA ALA A 524 20.96 9.61 -8.41
C ALA A 524 21.64 10.08 -9.70
N ALA A 525 22.57 11.02 -9.58
CA ALA A 525 23.38 11.52 -10.68
C ALA A 525 24.15 10.36 -11.32
N VAL A 526 23.79 10.01 -12.55
CA VAL A 526 24.71 9.43 -13.52
C VAL A 526 24.97 10.55 -14.52
N GLU A 527 26.09 11.25 -14.34
CA GLU A 527 26.70 11.98 -15.45
C GLU A 527 27.20 10.93 -16.45
N GLY A 528 26.44 10.78 -17.54
CA GLY A 528 26.83 10.09 -18.75
C GLY A 528 26.15 10.80 -19.92
N PRO A 529 26.88 11.13 -21.01
CA PRO A 529 26.30 11.84 -22.13
C PRO A 529 25.37 10.89 -22.90
N GLU A 530 24.41 11.47 -23.60
CA GLU A 530 23.42 10.81 -24.48
C GLU A 530 22.13 10.32 -23.80
N ASN A 531 21.18 11.25 -23.67
CA ASN A 531 19.77 11.04 -24.10
C ASN A 531 19.03 12.39 -24.11
N VAL A 532 19.64 13.36 -24.79
CA VAL A 532 19.06 14.67 -25.02
C VAL A 532 18.51 14.66 -26.44
N TRP A 533 17.20 14.44 -26.61
CA TRP A 533 16.52 15.16 -27.68
C TRP A 533 16.66 16.63 -27.33
N SER A 534 17.63 17.29 -27.97
CA SER A 534 17.94 18.71 -27.73
C SER A 534 16.65 19.52 -27.76
N LEU A 535 16.53 20.49 -26.85
CA LEU A 535 15.37 21.38 -26.78
C LEU A 535 15.21 22.25 -28.04
N THR A 536 16.11 22.15 -29.01
CA THR A 536 16.25 23.05 -30.16
C THR A 536 15.63 22.60 -31.47
N ASP A 537 15.30 21.32 -31.68
CA ASP A 537 14.80 20.91 -33.01
C ASP A 537 13.27 20.82 -33.06
N ALA A 538 12.68 21.60 -33.97
CA ALA A 538 11.26 21.68 -34.28
C ALA A 538 10.95 20.84 -35.54
N PRO A 539 9.88 20.03 -35.54
CA PRO A 539 9.24 19.61 -36.78
C PRO A 539 8.05 20.50 -37.11
N SER A 540 7.95 20.83 -38.41
CA SER A 540 6.85 21.56 -39.06
C SER A 540 5.46 21.02 -38.68
N PRO A 541 4.44 21.89 -38.58
CA PRO A 541 3.05 21.45 -38.51
C PRO A 541 2.70 20.67 -39.79
N ARG A 542 2.05 19.52 -39.65
CA ARG A 542 1.25 18.93 -40.74
C ARG A 542 -0.19 19.42 -40.58
N GLU A 543 -0.72 19.89 -41.70
CA GLU A 543 -2.06 20.47 -41.91
C GLU A 543 -3.21 19.57 -41.47
#